data_AF-A0A3R9K3F5-F1
#
_entry.id   AF-A0A3R9K3F5-F1
#
_cell.length_a   1.000
_cell.length_b   1.000
_cell.length_c   1.000
_cell.angle_alpha   90.00
_cell.angle_beta   90.00
_cell.angle_gamma   90.00
#
_symmetry.space_group_name_H-M   'P 1'
#
loop_
_entity.id
_entity.type
_entity.pdbx_description
1 polymer ?
#
loop_
_entity_poly.entity_id
_entity_poly.type
_entity_poly.pdbx_seq_one_letter_code
_entity_poly.pdbx_strand_id
1 'polypeptide(L)'
;MNEEVFQQTYKGANYVPNKSRVQLYTYPDNKKYCDLVRGSQSPIDNFCEEKIKEILIYSNSSLKDDSEHIEETLCEIKDLVSRRISQAHNNGNGVYPVIYFQEILKIIISQEKRHRQSVRRAKLSLEMHWNNIVEDDADTLVMNQILNLSDDKFKQLLIDLHPDNNIAELQQLNNIDNLIDKDSIEYILYEFLKNCKQERLLLDSLRYTLNHESLRLSMIHAPNGAASKVRDKIMANKNFIRASFDTDYLINMNIDGQKFFEEKPIHEGGKEKLLAGALGEVKNRIFSNNLEYIDCVNTVEKLKED
;
A
#
# COMPACT_ATOMS: atom_id res chain seq x y z
N MET A 1 -28.87 41.22 -5.17
CA MET A 1 -29.80 42.11 -5.90
C MET A 1 -31.23 41.64 -5.65
N ASN A 2 -32.15 42.54 -5.31
CA ASN A 2 -33.58 42.22 -5.14
C ASN A 2 -34.29 42.16 -6.49
N GLU A 3 -35.50 41.61 -6.52
CA GLU A 3 -36.25 41.34 -7.75
C GLU A 3 -36.53 42.61 -8.56
N GLU A 4 -36.95 43.70 -7.90
CA GLU A 4 -37.24 44.98 -8.56
C GLU A 4 -36.03 45.56 -9.29
N VAL A 5 -34.85 45.57 -8.66
CA VAL A 5 -33.62 46.06 -9.29
C VAL A 5 -33.15 45.13 -10.41
N PHE A 6 -33.36 43.81 -10.28
CA PHE A 6 -33.03 42.87 -11.35
C PHE A 6 -33.90 43.09 -12.59
N GLN A 7 -35.22 43.20 -12.42
CA GLN A 7 -36.15 43.36 -13.53
C GLN A 7 -36.00 44.70 -14.26
N GLN A 8 -35.61 45.77 -13.55
CA GLN A 8 -35.27 47.05 -14.17
C GLN A 8 -33.97 46.98 -15.00
N THR A 9 -32.99 46.23 -14.51
CA THR A 9 -31.65 46.14 -15.12
C THR A 9 -31.60 45.15 -16.30
N TYR A 10 -32.34 44.05 -16.22
CA TYR A 10 -32.29 42.94 -17.18
C TYR A 10 -33.69 42.61 -17.73
N LYS A 11 -34.20 43.49 -18.60
CA LYS A 11 -35.51 43.31 -19.24
C LYS A 11 -35.53 42.03 -20.10
N GLY A 12 -36.47 41.13 -19.80
CA GLY A 12 -36.68 39.86 -20.52
C GLY A 12 -36.07 38.62 -19.85
N ALA A 13 -35.34 38.78 -18.74
CA ALA A 13 -34.83 37.65 -17.95
C ALA A 13 -35.74 37.36 -16.75
N ASN A 14 -35.91 36.07 -16.42
CA ASN A 14 -36.66 35.65 -15.24
C ASN A 14 -35.79 35.75 -13.98
N TYR A 15 -36.31 36.41 -12.95
CA TYR A 15 -35.65 36.46 -11.64
C TYR A 15 -35.79 35.11 -10.90
N VAL A 16 -34.70 34.60 -10.35
CA VAL A 16 -34.70 33.38 -9.52
C VAL A 16 -34.23 33.73 -8.09
N PRO A 17 -35.08 33.54 -7.07
CA PRO A 17 -34.72 33.87 -5.68
C PRO A 17 -33.58 33.01 -5.14
N ASN A 18 -32.52 33.66 -4.66
CA ASN A 18 -31.39 33.00 -4.01
C ASN A 18 -31.66 32.75 -2.52
N LYS A 19 -32.45 31.71 -2.22
CA LYS A 19 -32.85 31.36 -0.84
C LYS A 19 -31.66 31.03 0.07
N SER A 20 -30.60 30.45 -0.49
CA SER A 20 -29.40 30.04 0.25
C SER A 20 -28.39 31.18 0.45
N ARG A 21 -28.66 32.37 -0.11
CA ARG A 21 -27.74 33.52 -0.11
C ARG A 21 -26.35 33.21 -0.72
N VAL A 22 -26.26 32.21 -1.60
CA VAL A 22 -25.02 31.80 -2.27
C VAL A 22 -24.90 32.52 -3.61
N GLN A 23 -23.94 33.44 -3.78
CA GLN A 23 -23.86 34.33 -4.93
C GLN A 23 -22.88 33.78 -5.98
N LEU A 24 -23.38 33.39 -7.16
CA LEU A 24 -22.64 32.61 -8.17
C LEU A 24 -22.00 33.43 -9.32
N TYR A 25 -22.27 34.74 -9.46
CA TYR A 25 -21.73 35.58 -10.56
C TYR A 25 -21.37 37.02 -10.15
N THR A 26 -20.41 37.60 -10.88
CA THR A 26 -19.85 38.95 -10.74
C THR A 26 -20.79 40.02 -11.30
N TYR A 27 -20.92 41.15 -10.60
CA TYR A 27 -21.75 42.29 -11.01
C TYR A 27 -20.93 43.32 -11.83
N PRO A 28 -21.60 44.28 -12.51
CA PRO A 28 -20.97 45.28 -13.40
C PRO A 28 -19.98 46.24 -12.72
N ASP A 29 -19.80 46.16 -11.41
CA ASP A 29 -18.96 47.03 -10.60
C ASP A 29 -17.50 46.53 -10.46
N ASN A 30 -17.11 45.52 -11.26
CA ASN A 30 -15.77 44.92 -11.30
C ASN A 30 -15.27 44.33 -9.96
N LYS A 31 -16.12 44.24 -8.93
CA LYS A 31 -15.76 43.61 -7.66
C LYS A 31 -16.09 42.12 -7.69
N LYS A 32 -15.04 41.29 -7.71
CA LYS A 32 -15.15 39.84 -7.54
C LYS A 32 -15.38 39.56 -6.07
N TYR A 33 -16.56 39.07 -5.69
CA TYR A 33 -16.85 38.74 -4.28
C TYR A 33 -16.42 37.31 -3.90
N CYS A 34 -15.93 36.53 -4.86
CA CYS A 34 -15.14 35.32 -4.56
C CYS A 34 -13.69 35.66 -4.88
N ASP A 35 -12.96 36.20 -3.90
CA ASP A 35 -11.51 36.21 -4.01
C ASP A 35 -11.07 34.76 -4.21
N LEU A 36 -10.38 34.50 -5.32
CA LEU A 36 -9.75 33.21 -5.54
C LEU A 36 -8.85 32.98 -4.32
N VAL A 37 -9.15 31.93 -3.56
CA VAL A 37 -8.40 31.61 -2.35
C VAL A 37 -6.95 31.44 -2.76
N ARG A 38 -6.07 32.29 -2.20
CA ARG A 38 -4.62 32.26 -2.48
C ARG A 38 -3.87 31.28 -1.56
N GLY A 39 -4.55 30.74 -0.56
CA GLY A 39 -4.04 29.67 0.31
C GLY A 39 -4.29 28.28 -0.29
N SER A 40 -3.64 27.26 0.28
CA SER A 40 -3.75 25.86 -0.17
C SER A 40 -5.12 25.23 0.08
N GLN A 41 -5.91 25.74 1.03
CA GLN A 41 -7.24 25.23 1.39
C GLN A 41 -8.29 26.34 1.34
N SER A 42 -9.39 26.09 0.62
CA SER A 42 -10.55 26.98 0.58
C SER A 42 -11.56 26.65 1.69
N PRO A 43 -12.39 27.63 2.12
CA PRO A 43 -13.51 27.35 3.03
C PRO A 43 -14.48 26.29 2.49
N ILE A 44 -14.57 26.13 1.17
CA ILE A 44 -15.36 25.08 0.52
C ILE A 44 -14.71 23.72 0.72
N ASP A 45 -13.39 23.64 0.65
CA ASP A 45 -12.65 22.39 0.89
C ASP A 45 -12.90 21.91 2.32
N ASN A 46 -12.74 22.78 3.31
CA ASN A 46 -13.00 22.43 4.72
C ASN A 46 -14.44 21.94 4.93
N PHE A 47 -15.42 22.64 4.34
CA PHE A 47 -16.82 22.20 4.41
C PHE A 47 -17.02 20.80 3.78
N CYS A 48 -16.41 20.56 2.62
CA CYS A 48 -16.51 19.27 1.95
C CYS A 48 -15.80 18.15 2.73
N GLU A 49 -14.61 18.40 3.29
CA GLU A 49 -13.89 17.45 4.15
C GLU A 49 -14.71 17.06 5.39
N GLU A 50 -15.35 18.04 6.06
CA GLU A 50 -16.25 17.78 7.18
C GLU A 50 -17.45 16.91 6.76
N LYS A 51 -18.05 17.17 5.59
CA LYS A 51 -19.16 16.35 5.09
C LYS A 51 -18.74 14.95 4.68
N ILE A 52 -17.54 14.78 4.11
CA ILE A 52 -16.97 13.45 3.84
C ILE A 52 -16.81 12.68 5.16
N LYS A 53 -16.23 13.31 6.19
CA LYS A 53 -16.09 12.72 7.54
C LYS A 53 -17.43 12.30 8.13
N GLU A 54 -18.44 13.17 8.10
CA GLU A 54 -19.79 12.86 8.59
C GLU A 54 -20.38 11.61 7.90
N ILE A 55 -20.24 11.51 6.57
CA ILE A 55 -20.74 10.37 5.79
C ILE A 55 -19.98 9.08 6.15
N LEU A 56 -18.65 9.15 6.33
CA LEU A 56 -17.83 8.02 6.74
C LEU A 56 -18.20 7.52 8.15
N ILE A 57 -18.44 8.45 9.09
CA ILE A 57 -18.91 8.12 10.46
C ILE A 57 -20.26 7.44 10.39
N TYR A 58 -21.21 8.00 9.64
CA TYR A 58 -22.56 7.43 9.48
C TYR A 58 -22.52 6.01 8.88
N SER A 59 -21.57 5.79 7.97
CA SER A 59 -21.36 4.49 7.32
C SER A 59 -20.56 3.49 8.16
N ASN A 60 -20.19 3.84 9.40
CA ASN A 60 -19.30 3.07 10.26
C ASN A 60 -17.99 2.65 9.55
N SER A 61 -17.46 3.53 8.71
CA SER A 61 -16.24 3.29 7.96
C SER A 61 -15.01 3.40 8.86
N SER A 62 -14.02 2.51 8.67
CA SER A 62 -12.70 2.61 9.29
C SER A 62 -11.90 3.84 8.81
N LEU A 63 -12.32 4.46 7.70
CA LEU A 63 -11.60 5.55 7.04
C LEU A 63 -11.96 6.95 7.58
N LYS A 64 -12.85 7.04 8.58
CA LYS A 64 -13.35 8.32 9.11
C LYS A 64 -12.26 9.24 9.68
N ASP A 65 -11.15 8.66 10.14
CA ASP A 65 -10.03 9.36 10.76
C ASP A 65 -8.79 9.42 9.83
N ASP A 66 -8.92 8.92 8.59
CA ASP A 66 -7.85 8.90 7.58
C ASP A 66 -7.84 10.22 6.80
N SER A 67 -7.03 11.18 7.23
CA SER A 67 -6.97 12.52 6.63
C SER A 67 -6.58 12.49 5.16
N GLU A 68 -5.69 11.59 4.77
CA GLU A 68 -5.24 11.46 3.39
C GLU A 68 -6.37 10.91 2.50
N HIS A 69 -7.11 9.91 2.98
CA HIS A 69 -8.31 9.42 2.29
C HIS A 69 -9.32 10.53 2.07
N ILE A 70 -9.53 11.40 3.07
CA ILE A 70 -10.50 12.48 3.00
C ILE A 70 -10.08 13.54 1.96
N GLU A 71 -8.80 13.90 1.94
CA GLU A 71 -8.23 14.84 0.97
C GLU A 71 -8.30 14.29 -0.47
N GLU A 72 -7.93 13.02 -0.68
CA GLU A 72 -8.03 12.36 -1.98
C GLU A 72 -9.50 12.24 -2.45
N THR A 73 -10.41 11.86 -1.54
CA THR A 73 -11.85 11.79 -1.82
C THR A 73 -12.39 13.15 -2.25
N LEU A 74 -11.94 14.23 -1.62
CA LEU A 74 -12.30 15.59 -2.01
C LEU A 74 -11.81 15.92 -3.43
N CYS A 75 -10.55 15.62 -3.75
CA CYS A 75 -10.01 15.83 -5.10
C CYS A 75 -10.83 15.11 -6.18
N GLU A 76 -11.30 13.90 -5.89
CA GLU A 76 -12.10 13.12 -6.84
C GLU A 76 -13.52 13.65 -7.02
N ILE A 77 -14.12 14.16 -5.94
CA ILE A 77 -15.40 14.85 -6.02
C ILE A 77 -15.24 16.11 -6.89
N LYS A 78 -14.13 16.86 -6.73
CA LYS A 78 -13.80 18.01 -7.60
C LYS A 78 -13.64 17.58 -9.06
N ASP A 79 -12.97 16.46 -9.33
CA ASP A 79 -12.82 15.92 -10.68
C ASP A 79 -14.15 15.47 -11.28
N LEU A 80 -15.02 14.81 -10.50
CA LEU A 80 -16.37 14.44 -10.92
C LEU A 80 -17.18 15.69 -11.31
N VAL A 81 -17.18 16.70 -10.45
CA VAL A 81 -17.87 17.97 -10.69
C VAL A 81 -17.33 18.62 -11.98
N SER A 82 -16.01 18.71 -12.11
CA SER A 82 -15.35 19.31 -13.27
C SER A 82 -15.70 18.58 -14.57
N ARG A 83 -15.62 17.25 -14.59
CA ARG A 83 -16.01 16.44 -15.76
C ARG A 83 -17.48 16.64 -16.14
N ARG A 84 -18.39 16.69 -15.16
CA ARG A 84 -19.82 16.90 -15.41
C ARG A 84 -20.12 18.28 -15.98
N ILE A 85 -19.44 19.31 -15.47
CA ILE A 85 -19.51 20.67 -16.02
C ILE A 85 -19.00 20.70 -17.46
N SER A 86 -17.81 20.12 -17.72
CA SER A 86 -17.24 20.07 -19.07
C SER A 86 -18.14 19.32 -20.05
N GLN A 87 -18.72 18.18 -19.65
CA GLN A 87 -19.67 17.43 -20.48
C GLN A 87 -20.93 18.25 -20.80
N ALA A 88 -21.51 18.93 -19.80
CA ALA A 88 -22.68 19.76 -20.00
C ALA A 88 -22.40 20.93 -20.97
N HIS A 89 -21.23 21.58 -20.83
CA HIS A 89 -20.80 22.64 -21.75
C HIS A 89 -20.58 22.12 -23.17
N ASN A 90 -19.93 20.96 -23.33
CA ASN A 90 -19.66 20.36 -24.64
C ASN A 90 -20.93 19.93 -25.38
N ASN A 91 -21.96 19.50 -24.65
CA ASN A 91 -23.24 19.08 -25.24
C ASN A 91 -24.10 20.26 -25.73
N GLY A 92 -23.80 21.50 -25.32
CA GLY A 92 -24.51 22.71 -25.75
C GLY A 92 -25.95 22.81 -25.22
N ASN A 93 -26.75 23.72 -25.79
CA ASN A 93 -28.20 23.88 -25.55
C ASN A 93 -28.65 24.21 -24.11
N GLY A 94 -27.80 24.82 -23.28
CA GLY A 94 -28.18 25.21 -21.92
C GLY A 94 -28.42 24.01 -20.99
N VAL A 95 -27.84 22.85 -21.31
CA VAL A 95 -27.87 21.66 -20.45
C VAL A 95 -27.09 21.95 -19.17
N TYR A 96 -27.74 21.74 -18.02
CA TYR A 96 -27.09 21.88 -16.72
C TYR A 96 -26.34 20.59 -16.34
N PRO A 97 -25.19 20.69 -15.67
CA PRO A 97 -24.50 19.51 -15.14
C PRO A 97 -25.37 18.82 -14.09
N VAL A 98 -25.58 17.52 -14.26
CA VAL A 98 -26.30 16.67 -13.29
C VAL A 98 -25.29 15.81 -12.55
N ILE A 99 -25.31 15.86 -11.22
CA ILE A 99 -24.48 15.06 -10.32
C ILE A 99 -25.42 14.35 -9.35
N TYR A 100 -25.36 13.02 -9.30
CA TYR A 100 -26.21 12.26 -8.41
C TYR A 100 -25.50 12.06 -7.06
N PHE A 101 -26.25 12.22 -5.97
CA PHE A 101 -25.73 11.95 -4.64
C PHE A 101 -25.19 10.52 -4.51
N GLN A 102 -25.81 9.55 -5.17
CA GLN A 102 -25.35 8.15 -5.19
C GLN A 102 -23.93 8.01 -5.78
N GLU A 103 -23.53 8.85 -6.74
CA GLU A 103 -22.17 8.83 -7.30
C GLU A 103 -21.16 9.37 -6.29
N ILE A 104 -21.51 10.44 -5.59
CA ILE A 104 -20.68 11.02 -4.52
C ILE A 104 -20.54 10.01 -3.38
N LEU A 105 -21.65 9.41 -2.94
CA LEU A 105 -21.63 8.40 -1.89
C LEU A 105 -20.77 7.21 -2.28
N LYS A 106 -20.88 6.72 -3.53
CA LYS A 106 -20.07 5.62 -4.05
C LYS A 106 -18.58 5.94 -4.01
N ILE A 107 -18.18 7.19 -4.27
CA ILE A 107 -16.78 7.64 -4.16
C ILE A 107 -16.34 7.58 -2.69
N ILE A 108 -17.12 8.18 -1.78
CA ILE A 108 -16.77 8.29 -0.36
C ILE A 108 -16.59 6.91 0.31
N ILE A 109 -17.47 5.94 0.03
CA ILE A 109 -17.45 4.64 0.72
C ILE A 109 -16.64 3.55 -0.03
N SER A 110 -15.90 3.90 -1.09
CA SER A 110 -15.27 2.91 -1.96
C SER A 110 -14.04 2.25 -1.35
N GLN A 111 -14.22 1.03 -0.81
CA GLN A 111 -13.12 0.21 -0.31
C GLN A 111 -12.20 -0.32 -1.43
N GLU A 112 -12.75 -0.76 -2.55
CA GLU A 112 -11.97 -1.22 -3.72
C GLU A 112 -11.03 -0.11 -4.21
N LYS A 113 -11.50 1.14 -4.18
CA LYS A 113 -10.69 2.28 -4.57
C LYS A 113 -9.58 2.56 -3.56
N ARG A 114 -9.90 2.54 -2.26
CA ARG A 114 -8.90 2.70 -1.22
C ARG A 114 -7.80 1.64 -1.34
N HIS A 115 -8.18 0.41 -1.66
CA HIS A 115 -7.22 -0.64 -1.91
C HIS A 115 -6.28 -0.34 -3.10
N ARG A 116 -6.82 0.12 -4.24
CA ARG A 116 -5.98 0.53 -5.39
C ARG A 116 -5.08 1.71 -5.04
N GLN A 117 -5.56 2.66 -4.24
CA GLN A 117 -4.77 3.81 -3.78
C GLN A 117 -3.60 3.36 -2.90
N SER A 118 -3.84 2.46 -1.93
CA SER A 118 -2.77 1.94 -1.07
C SER A 118 -1.67 1.27 -1.88
N VAL A 119 -2.06 0.48 -2.89
CA VAL A 119 -1.11 -0.16 -3.81
C VAL A 119 -0.35 0.87 -4.66
N ARG A 120 -1.04 1.89 -5.18
CA ARG A 120 -0.40 2.97 -5.95
C ARG A 120 0.62 3.73 -5.10
N ARG A 121 0.28 4.10 -3.87
CA ARG A 121 1.21 4.78 -2.96
C ARG A 121 2.40 3.91 -2.61
N ALA A 122 2.17 2.63 -2.36
CA ALA A 122 3.25 1.68 -2.11
C ALA A 122 4.23 1.63 -3.30
N LYS A 123 3.73 1.59 -4.55
CA LYS A 123 4.57 1.64 -5.76
C LYS A 123 5.36 2.95 -5.87
N LEU A 124 4.69 4.10 -5.67
CA LEU A 124 5.34 5.41 -5.72
C LEU A 124 6.42 5.56 -4.65
N SER A 125 6.15 5.08 -3.43
CA SER A 125 7.11 5.13 -2.33
C SER A 125 8.30 4.21 -2.60
N LEU A 126 8.05 2.99 -3.12
CA LEU A 126 9.10 2.06 -3.53
C LEU A 126 10.00 2.69 -4.62
N GLU A 127 9.40 3.25 -5.67
CA GLU A 127 10.10 3.93 -6.75
C GLU A 127 10.92 5.12 -6.24
N MET A 128 10.35 5.94 -5.37
CA MET A 128 11.02 7.08 -4.77
C MET A 128 12.24 6.66 -3.94
N HIS A 129 12.09 5.65 -3.08
CA HIS A 129 13.20 5.14 -2.29
C HIS A 129 14.29 4.55 -3.17
N TRP A 130 13.92 3.77 -4.18
CA TRP A 130 14.86 3.19 -5.15
C TRP A 130 15.66 4.26 -5.90
N ASN A 131 14.98 5.26 -6.47
CA ASN A 131 15.62 6.32 -7.25
C ASN A 131 16.57 7.19 -6.41
N ASN A 132 16.38 7.23 -5.09
CA ASN A 132 17.27 7.98 -4.19
C ASN A 132 18.57 7.23 -3.86
N ILE A 133 18.63 5.92 -4.05
CA ILE A 133 19.75 5.07 -3.63
C ILE A 133 20.46 4.36 -4.80
N VAL A 134 19.79 4.25 -5.95
CA VAL A 134 20.30 3.50 -7.11
C VAL A 134 21.51 4.20 -7.74
N GLU A 135 22.54 3.43 -8.05
CA GLU A 135 23.71 3.87 -8.82
C GLU A 135 23.35 4.06 -10.31
N ASP A 136 24.00 5.01 -11.00
CA ASP A 136 23.69 5.38 -12.40
C ASP A 136 23.79 4.20 -13.41
N ASP A 137 24.62 3.19 -13.11
CA ASP A 137 24.85 2.01 -13.94
C ASP A 137 24.14 0.74 -13.46
N ALA A 138 23.30 0.84 -12.42
CA ALA A 138 22.58 -0.30 -11.88
C ALA A 138 21.53 -0.84 -12.86
N ASP A 139 21.39 -2.16 -12.91
CA ASP A 139 20.33 -2.81 -13.68
C ASP A 139 18.96 -2.59 -12.99
N THR A 140 18.11 -1.79 -13.63
CA THR A 140 16.77 -1.45 -13.13
C THR A 140 15.67 -2.37 -13.67
N LEU A 141 16.01 -3.37 -14.49
CA LEU A 141 15.02 -4.20 -15.19
C LEU A 141 14.08 -4.92 -14.21
N VAL A 142 14.63 -5.52 -13.15
CA VAL A 142 13.83 -6.21 -12.13
C VAL A 142 12.91 -5.25 -11.38
N MET A 143 13.40 -4.06 -11.03
CA MET A 143 12.55 -3.04 -10.38
C MET A 143 11.44 -2.54 -11.30
N ASN A 144 11.75 -2.33 -12.58
CA ASN A 144 10.74 -2.00 -13.58
C ASN A 144 9.69 -3.12 -13.72
N GLN A 145 10.10 -4.39 -13.64
CA GLN A 145 9.16 -5.51 -13.62
C GLN A 145 8.26 -5.49 -12.38
N ILE A 146 8.83 -5.23 -11.20
CA ILE A 146 8.10 -5.12 -9.93
C ILE A 146 7.05 -4.00 -9.99
N LEU A 147 7.44 -2.79 -10.43
CA LEU A 147 6.54 -1.63 -10.50
C LEU A 147 5.38 -1.83 -11.51
N ASN A 148 5.63 -2.61 -12.57
CA ASN A 148 4.65 -2.92 -13.61
C ASN A 148 3.76 -4.15 -13.30
N LEU A 149 3.94 -4.82 -12.16
CA LEU A 149 3.02 -5.87 -11.73
C LEU A 149 1.59 -5.33 -11.58
N SER A 150 0.59 -6.14 -11.91
CA SER A 150 -0.82 -5.83 -11.58
C SER A 150 -0.99 -5.61 -10.08
N ASP A 151 -1.95 -4.80 -9.66
CA ASP A 151 -2.14 -4.43 -8.25
C ASP A 151 -2.20 -5.63 -7.31
N ASP A 152 -2.92 -6.70 -7.68
CA ASP A 152 -3.02 -7.92 -6.88
C ASP A 152 -1.67 -8.65 -6.74
N LYS A 153 -0.91 -8.76 -7.83
CA LYS A 153 0.43 -9.37 -7.83
C LYS A 153 1.42 -8.53 -7.02
N PHE A 154 1.39 -7.20 -7.16
CA PHE A 154 2.25 -6.31 -6.39
C PHE A 154 1.93 -6.36 -4.89
N LYS A 155 0.65 -6.36 -4.54
CA LYS A 155 0.20 -6.56 -3.15
C LYS A 155 0.71 -7.90 -2.61
N GLN A 156 0.57 -8.97 -3.38
CA GLN A 156 1.03 -10.29 -2.96
C GLN A 156 2.56 -10.31 -2.78
N LEU A 157 3.31 -9.69 -3.68
CA LEU A 157 4.76 -9.51 -3.57
C LEU A 157 5.13 -8.82 -2.24
N LEU A 158 4.47 -7.71 -1.90
CA LEU A 158 4.75 -6.99 -0.65
C LEU A 158 4.41 -7.83 0.59
N ILE A 159 3.28 -8.54 0.58
CA ILE A 159 2.89 -9.46 1.66
C ILE A 159 3.95 -10.54 1.84
N ASP A 160 4.44 -11.08 0.72
CA ASP A 160 5.41 -12.15 0.70
C ASP A 160 6.80 -11.73 1.19
N LEU A 161 7.18 -10.47 0.99
CA LEU A 161 8.42 -9.89 1.51
C LEU A 161 8.37 -9.62 3.02
N HIS A 162 7.18 -9.52 3.62
CA HIS A 162 6.99 -9.11 5.02
C HIS A 162 6.24 -10.17 5.85
N PRO A 163 6.77 -11.40 5.99
CA PRO A 163 6.06 -12.49 6.64
C PRO A 163 5.87 -12.33 8.17
N ASP A 164 6.51 -11.34 8.79
CA ASP A 164 6.41 -11.00 10.21
C ASP A 164 5.31 -9.98 10.54
N ASN A 165 4.68 -9.38 9.51
CA ASN A 165 3.70 -8.32 9.69
C ASN A 165 2.27 -8.85 9.87
N ASN A 166 1.41 -8.03 10.49
CA ASN A 166 -0.02 -8.34 10.66
C ASN A 166 -0.80 -8.00 9.38
N ILE A 167 -0.68 -8.85 8.37
CA ILE A 167 -1.25 -8.63 7.04
C ILE A 167 -2.78 -8.47 7.09
N ALA A 168 -3.46 -9.21 7.97
CA ALA A 168 -4.91 -9.15 8.09
C ALA A 168 -5.40 -7.75 8.51
N GLU A 169 -4.72 -7.13 9.48
CA GLU A 169 -5.03 -5.78 9.94
C GLU A 169 -4.73 -4.73 8.85
N LEU A 170 -3.57 -4.83 8.19
CA LEU A 170 -3.20 -3.92 7.10
C LEU A 170 -4.20 -3.98 5.93
N GLN A 171 -4.70 -5.18 5.61
CA GLN A 171 -5.73 -5.35 4.58
C GLN A 171 -7.07 -4.74 4.99
N GLN A 172 -7.47 -4.88 6.26
CA GLN A 172 -8.70 -4.25 6.77
C GLN A 172 -8.64 -2.72 6.75
N LEU A 173 -7.45 -2.17 7.00
CA LEU A 173 -7.22 -0.72 7.02
C LEU A 173 -6.85 -0.14 5.65
N ASN A 174 -6.64 -0.97 4.62
CA ASN A 174 -6.06 -0.58 3.32
C ASN A 174 -4.74 0.19 3.45
N ASN A 175 -3.86 -0.27 4.34
CA ASN A 175 -2.57 0.37 4.62
C ASN A 175 -1.40 -0.53 4.21
N ILE A 176 -1.51 -1.19 3.05
CA ILE A 176 -0.44 -2.07 2.52
C ILE A 176 0.85 -1.28 2.22
N ASP A 177 0.73 0.01 1.94
CA ASP A 177 1.83 0.96 1.80
C ASP A 177 2.70 1.09 3.07
N ASN A 178 2.18 0.77 4.25
CA ASN A 178 2.99 0.72 5.47
C ASN A 178 4.02 -0.42 5.49
N LEU A 179 3.96 -1.36 4.52
CA LEU A 179 5.00 -2.36 4.32
C LEU A 179 6.22 -1.79 3.59
N ILE A 180 6.14 -0.56 3.06
CA ILE A 180 7.28 0.11 2.45
C ILE A 180 8.14 0.71 3.56
N ASP A 181 9.22 0.01 3.89
CA ASP A 181 10.23 0.48 4.83
C ASP A 181 11.50 0.91 4.08
N LYS A 182 11.95 2.15 4.33
CA LYS A 182 13.12 2.72 3.66
C LYS A 182 14.37 1.89 3.92
N ASP A 183 14.60 1.51 5.17
CA ASP A 183 15.81 0.80 5.60
C ASP A 183 15.86 -0.58 4.94
N SER A 184 14.74 -1.28 4.91
CA SER A 184 14.62 -2.56 4.22
C SER A 184 14.82 -2.43 2.70
N ILE A 185 14.36 -1.34 2.08
CA ILE A 185 14.64 -1.13 0.65
C ILE A 185 16.13 -0.87 0.41
N GLU A 186 16.72 0.03 1.18
CA GLU A 186 18.11 0.48 1.04
C GLU A 186 19.11 -0.65 1.28
N TYR A 187 18.92 -1.43 2.32
CA TYR A 187 19.93 -2.38 2.78
C TYR A 187 19.62 -3.84 2.44
N ILE A 188 18.38 -4.16 2.07
CA ILE A 188 17.97 -5.53 1.75
C ILE A 188 17.65 -5.64 0.26
N LEU A 189 16.64 -4.92 -0.21
CA LEU A 189 16.17 -5.06 -1.59
C LEU A 189 17.22 -4.60 -2.59
N TYR A 190 17.86 -3.46 -2.38
CA TYR A 190 18.90 -2.94 -3.27
C TYR A 190 20.12 -3.86 -3.34
N GLU A 191 20.68 -4.23 -2.20
CA GLU A 191 21.84 -5.14 -2.15
C GLU A 191 21.53 -6.50 -2.79
N PHE A 192 20.32 -7.02 -2.58
CA PHE A 192 19.89 -8.25 -3.26
C PHE A 192 19.90 -8.07 -4.78
N LEU A 193 19.20 -7.05 -5.29
CA LEU A 193 19.06 -6.84 -6.72
C LEU A 193 20.37 -6.52 -7.41
N LYS A 194 21.27 -5.79 -6.72
CA LYS A 194 22.63 -5.49 -7.19
C LYS A 194 23.48 -6.74 -7.40
N ASN A 195 23.31 -7.77 -6.57
CA ASN A 195 24.15 -8.98 -6.61
C ASN A 195 23.45 -10.20 -7.24
N CYS A 196 22.14 -10.12 -7.53
CA CYS A 196 21.39 -11.25 -8.08
C CYS A 196 21.59 -11.41 -9.59
N LYS A 197 21.67 -12.66 -10.06
CA LYS A 197 21.63 -12.99 -11.49
C LYS A 197 20.17 -13.13 -11.92
N GLN A 198 19.67 -12.23 -12.76
CA GLN A 198 18.25 -12.11 -13.10
C GLN A 198 17.62 -13.44 -13.55
N GLU A 199 18.32 -14.24 -14.35
CA GLU A 199 17.84 -15.52 -14.88
C GLU A 199 17.55 -16.58 -13.81
N ARG A 200 18.04 -16.38 -12.58
CA ARG A 200 17.81 -17.25 -11.42
C ARG A 200 16.69 -16.75 -10.51
N LEU A 201 16.18 -15.53 -10.74
CA LEU A 201 15.13 -14.91 -9.95
C LEU A 201 13.74 -15.21 -10.52
N LEU A 202 12.89 -15.84 -9.70
CA LEU A 202 11.48 -16.09 -9.97
C LEU A 202 10.63 -15.11 -9.17
N LEU A 203 10.37 -13.93 -9.74
CA LEU A 203 9.62 -12.83 -9.11
C LEU A 203 8.26 -13.25 -8.56
N ASP A 204 7.49 -14.07 -9.29
CA ASP A 204 6.16 -14.54 -8.86
C ASP A 204 6.18 -15.34 -7.55
N SER A 205 7.35 -15.87 -7.17
CA SER A 205 7.54 -16.67 -5.94
C SER A 205 8.60 -16.09 -5.00
N LEU A 206 9.17 -14.92 -5.35
CA LEU A 206 10.33 -14.31 -4.70
C LEU A 206 11.49 -15.28 -4.47
N ARG A 207 11.62 -16.28 -5.34
CA ARG A 207 12.55 -17.39 -5.19
C ARG A 207 13.77 -17.15 -6.07
N TYR A 208 14.94 -17.24 -5.48
CA TYR A 208 16.22 -17.26 -6.16
C TYR A 208 16.77 -18.69 -6.13
N THR A 209 17.06 -19.25 -7.31
CA THR A 209 17.50 -20.64 -7.42
C THR A 209 19.03 -20.70 -7.56
N LEU A 210 19.69 -21.33 -6.59
CA LEU A 210 21.11 -21.71 -6.66
C LEU A 210 21.24 -23.13 -7.21
N ASN A 211 22.47 -23.58 -7.49
CA ASN A 211 22.73 -24.91 -8.05
C ASN A 211 22.14 -26.08 -7.23
N HIS A 212 22.01 -25.94 -5.90
CA HIS A 212 21.53 -27.00 -5.01
C HIS A 212 20.47 -26.58 -3.98
N GLU A 213 20.17 -25.28 -3.91
CA GLU A 213 19.27 -24.71 -2.92
C GLU A 213 18.43 -23.62 -3.57
N SER A 214 17.39 -23.18 -2.86
CA SER A 214 16.64 -22.01 -3.30
C SER A 214 16.27 -21.15 -2.13
N LEU A 215 16.45 -19.86 -2.33
CA LEU A 215 16.37 -18.85 -1.31
C LEU A 215 15.18 -17.94 -1.62
N ARG A 216 14.40 -17.56 -0.63
CA ARG A 216 13.25 -16.67 -0.81
C ARG A 216 13.52 -15.31 -0.20
N LEU A 217 13.39 -14.22 -0.94
CA LEU A 217 13.62 -12.88 -0.40
C LEU A 217 12.63 -12.52 0.71
N SER A 218 13.16 -11.93 1.78
CA SER A 218 12.47 -11.34 2.93
C SER A 218 13.03 -9.92 3.14
N MET A 219 12.21 -9.02 3.68
CA MET A 219 12.59 -7.64 4.00
C MET A 219 12.57 -7.36 5.50
N ILE A 220 12.65 -8.38 6.36
CA ILE A 220 12.58 -8.15 7.80
C ILE A 220 13.88 -7.47 8.27
N HIS A 221 13.76 -6.45 9.12
CA HIS A 221 14.91 -5.82 9.77
C HIS A 221 14.66 -5.85 11.29
N ALA A 222 15.43 -6.62 12.04
CA ALA A 222 15.24 -6.72 13.50
C ALA A 222 16.55 -7.04 14.21
N PRO A 223 16.91 -6.37 15.31
CA PRO A 223 18.12 -6.66 16.07
C PRO A 223 18.00 -7.98 16.87
N ASN A 224 19.15 -8.55 17.26
CA ASN A 224 19.25 -9.83 18.00
C ASN A 224 18.29 -9.98 19.19
N GLY A 225 18.12 -8.93 20.01
CA GLY A 225 17.22 -8.96 21.17
C GLY A 225 15.72 -9.05 20.83
N ALA A 226 15.36 -8.83 19.56
CA ALA A 226 13.99 -8.86 19.04
C ALA A 226 13.71 -10.07 18.14
N ALA A 227 14.71 -10.88 17.80
CA ALA A 227 14.58 -12.03 16.90
C ALA A 227 13.54 -13.06 17.39
N SER A 228 13.44 -13.27 18.71
CA SER A 228 12.42 -14.14 19.30
C SER A 228 10.99 -13.64 19.07
N LYS A 229 10.77 -12.33 19.12
CA LYS A 229 9.45 -11.73 18.83
C LYS A 229 9.10 -11.82 17.35
N VAL A 230 10.07 -11.59 16.47
CA VAL A 230 9.92 -11.78 15.02
C VAL A 230 9.52 -13.23 14.74
N ARG A 231 10.22 -14.19 15.34
CA ARG A 231 9.86 -15.62 15.26
C ARG A 231 8.43 -15.87 15.70
N ASP A 232 8.02 -15.36 16.85
CA ASP A 232 6.67 -15.61 17.36
C ASP A 232 5.60 -15.00 16.43
N LYS A 233 5.85 -13.84 15.81
CA LYS A 233 4.97 -13.23 14.80
C LYS A 233 4.87 -14.06 13.52
N ILE A 234 6.01 -14.51 12.99
CA ILE A 234 6.06 -15.43 11.84
C ILE A 234 5.24 -16.68 12.16
N MET A 235 5.43 -17.28 13.33
CA MET A 235 4.66 -18.46 13.76
C MET A 235 3.16 -18.18 13.87
N ALA A 236 2.75 -16.98 14.26
CA ALA A 236 1.34 -16.59 14.29
C ALA A 236 0.73 -16.52 12.87
N ASN A 237 1.54 -16.25 11.83
CA ASN A 237 1.15 -16.22 10.42
C ASN A 237 1.16 -17.62 9.74
N LYS A 238 1.18 -18.71 10.52
CA LYS A 238 1.37 -20.11 10.08
C LYS A 238 0.62 -20.55 8.82
N ASN A 239 -0.61 -20.09 8.61
CA ASN A 239 -1.43 -20.53 7.48
C ASN A 239 -0.93 -19.97 6.14
N PHE A 240 -0.48 -18.72 6.12
CA PHE A 240 0.18 -18.10 4.97
C PHE A 240 1.50 -18.83 4.66
N ILE A 241 2.26 -19.10 5.71
CA ILE A 241 3.57 -19.73 5.64
C ILE A 241 3.45 -21.22 5.28
N ARG A 242 2.36 -21.91 5.60
CA ARG A 242 2.16 -23.31 5.17
C ARG A 242 2.01 -23.47 3.66
N ALA A 243 1.43 -22.49 2.98
CA ALA A 243 1.19 -22.55 1.54
C ALA A 243 2.48 -22.33 0.73
N SER A 244 3.54 -21.84 1.37
CA SER A 244 4.66 -21.19 0.71
C SER A 244 6.01 -21.91 0.84
N PHE A 245 6.11 -23.06 1.55
CA PHE A 245 7.40 -23.52 2.06
C PHE A 245 7.84 -24.95 1.76
N ASP A 246 8.98 -24.98 1.07
CA ASP A 246 10.04 -25.98 1.14
C ASP A 246 11.41 -25.30 0.86
N THR A 247 11.63 -24.07 1.34
CA THR A 247 12.75 -23.18 0.94
C THR A 247 13.28 -22.31 2.08
N ASP A 248 14.56 -21.93 2.01
CA ASP A 248 15.23 -21.05 3.00
C ASP A 248 14.93 -19.56 2.71
N TYR A 249 14.99 -18.69 3.72
CA TYR A 249 14.74 -17.25 3.54
C TYR A 249 16.03 -16.45 3.40
N LEU A 250 15.96 -15.43 2.56
CA LEU A 250 17.04 -14.55 2.18
C LEU A 250 16.80 -13.14 2.71
N ILE A 251 17.80 -12.66 3.45
CA ILE A 251 18.06 -11.32 3.98
C ILE A 251 17.17 -10.82 5.12
N ASN A 252 17.84 -10.66 6.27
CA ASN A 252 17.53 -9.65 7.27
C ASN A 252 18.73 -8.77 7.57
N MET A 253 18.50 -7.47 7.77
CA MET A 253 19.56 -6.49 8.07
C MET A 253 20.43 -6.87 9.29
N ASN A 254 19.93 -7.72 10.22
CA ASN A 254 20.66 -8.16 11.42
C ASN A 254 20.02 -9.42 12.09
N ILE A 255 20.10 -10.62 11.52
CA ILE A 255 19.74 -11.86 12.27
C ILE A 255 20.80 -12.96 12.07
N ASP A 256 21.56 -13.22 13.13
CA ASP A 256 22.79 -14.04 13.21
C ASP A 256 22.54 -15.57 13.18
N GLY A 257 22.03 -16.13 12.08
CA GLY A 257 22.11 -17.57 11.76
C GLY A 257 21.46 -18.53 12.78
N GLN A 258 20.64 -18.03 13.72
CA GLN A 258 19.93 -18.90 14.65
C GLN A 258 18.77 -19.60 13.94
N LYS A 259 18.85 -20.92 13.89
CA LYS A 259 17.79 -21.76 13.35
C LYS A 259 16.48 -21.53 14.11
N PHE A 260 15.38 -21.47 13.36
CA PHE A 260 14.02 -21.31 13.89
C PHE A 260 13.61 -22.44 14.83
N PHE A 261 14.23 -23.60 14.62
CA PHE A 261 13.94 -24.84 15.32
C PHE A 261 15.24 -25.40 15.87
N GLU A 262 15.21 -25.85 17.13
CA GLU A 262 16.29 -26.68 17.65
C GLU A 262 16.40 -27.94 16.78
N GLU A 263 17.61 -28.20 16.26
CA GLU A 263 17.94 -29.47 15.64
C GLU A 263 17.76 -30.56 16.68
N LYS A 264 16.67 -31.31 16.57
CA LYS A 264 16.59 -32.61 17.26
C LYS A 264 17.43 -33.58 16.43
N PRO A 265 18.39 -34.28 17.06
CA PRO A 265 19.40 -35.06 16.35
C PRO A 265 18.73 -36.06 15.40
N ILE A 266 19.17 -36.05 14.16
CA ILE A 266 18.79 -37.00 13.13
C ILE A 266 19.75 -38.20 13.30
N HIS A 267 19.48 -39.07 14.28
CA HIS A 267 20.23 -40.30 14.61
C HIS A 267 21.71 -40.11 15.07
N GLU A 268 22.44 -41.08 15.66
CA GLU A 268 22.14 -42.43 16.15
C GLU A 268 21.88 -42.52 17.67
N GLY A 269 22.37 -41.58 18.48
CA GLY A 269 22.15 -41.55 19.95
C GLY A 269 20.71 -41.24 20.38
N GLY A 270 19.86 -40.78 19.44
CA GLY A 270 18.41 -40.69 19.62
C GLY A 270 17.69 -42.05 19.60
N LYS A 271 18.34 -43.14 19.12
CA LYS A 271 17.78 -44.50 19.12
C LYS A 271 17.61 -45.06 20.55
N GLU A 272 18.52 -44.71 21.46
CA GLU A 272 18.47 -45.23 22.84
C GLU A 272 17.43 -44.51 23.70
N LYS A 273 17.22 -43.20 23.49
CA LYS A 273 16.14 -42.46 24.15
C LYS A 273 14.74 -42.77 23.59
N LEU A 274 14.67 -43.36 22.38
CA LEU A 274 13.46 -43.93 21.77
C LEU A 274 12.94 -45.18 22.51
N LEU A 275 13.82 -45.97 23.14
CA LEU A 275 13.44 -47.15 23.93
C LEU A 275 12.82 -46.78 25.29
N ALA A 276 13.03 -45.55 25.78
CA ALA A 276 12.67 -45.12 27.13
C ALA A 276 11.30 -44.42 27.24
N GLY A 277 10.48 -44.40 26.18
CA GLY A 277 9.05 -44.08 26.29
C GLY A 277 8.69 -42.64 26.70
N ALA A 278 9.51 -41.63 26.38
CA ALA A 278 9.21 -40.23 26.70
C ALA A 278 9.21 -39.31 25.45
N LEU A 279 7.99 -39.06 24.93
CA LEU A 279 7.46 -37.88 24.20
C LEU A 279 8.36 -37.18 23.13
N GLY A 280 7.90 -36.89 21.90
CA GLY A 280 6.55 -36.82 21.35
C GLY A 280 6.55 -36.67 19.83
N GLU A 281 5.36 -36.72 19.23
CA GLU A 281 5.13 -36.98 17.80
C GLU A 281 5.73 -35.95 16.83
N VAL A 282 6.43 -36.48 15.82
CA VAL A 282 7.04 -35.80 14.68
C VAL A 282 6.02 -35.27 13.65
N LYS A 283 4.73 -35.57 13.78
CA LYS A 283 3.77 -35.50 12.66
C LYS A 283 3.18 -34.13 12.29
N ASN A 284 3.51 -33.05 13.00
CA ASN A 284 2.89 -31.73 12.77
C ASN A 284 3.89 -30.57 12.57
N ARG A 285 5.03 -30.81 11.91
CA ARG A 285 5.92 -29.72 11.48
C ARG A 285 5.45 -29.18 10.14
N ILE A 286 5.13 -27.88 10.11
CA ILE A 286 4.63 -27.17 8.92
C ILE A 286 5.78 -26.58 8.08
N PHE A 287 7.01 -26.71 8.58
CA PHE A 287 8.20 -26.01 8.12
C PHE A 287 9.34 -27.00 7.87
N SER A 288 10.17 -26.75 6.85
CA SER A 288 11.42 -27.50 6.66
C SER A 288 12.29 -27.31 7.92
N ASN A 289 13.04 -28.33 8.31
CA ASN A 289 13.96 -28.22 9.45
C ASN A 289 15.13 -27.24 9.15
N ASN A 290 15.22 -26.76 7.91
CA ASN A 290 16.34 -25.95 7.40
C ASN A 290 16.02 -24.45 7.36
N LEU A 291 14.83 -24.03 7.80
CA LEU A 291 14.47 -22.62 7.83
C LEU A 291 15.44 -21.79 8.67
N GLU A 292 16.24 -21.01 7.94
CA GLU A 292 17.28 -20.13 8.42
C GLU A 292 17.04 -18.70 7.91
N TYR A 293 17.27 -17.72 8.78
CA TYR A 293 17.44 -16.33 8.35
C TYR A 293 18.91 -16.10 8.08
N ILE A 294 19.22 -15.74 6.83
CA ILE A 294 20.56 -15.37 6.41
C ILE A 294 20.62 -13.85 6.37
N ASP A 295 21.65 -13.24 6.97
CA ASP A 295 21.84 -11.79 6.91
C ASP A 295 22.27 -11.31 5.51
N CYS A 296 22.30 -9.98 5.33
CA CYS A 296 22.65 -9.38 4.04
C CYS A 296 24.10 -9.70 3.61
N VAL A 297 25.07 -9.70 4.53
CA VAL A 297 26.49 -9.93 4.22
C VAL A 297 26.69 -11.37 3.74
N ASN A 298 26.21 -12.34 4.51
CA ASN A 298 26.28 -13.77 4.18
C ASN A 298 25.49 -14.09 2.91
N THR A 299 24.38 -13.40 2.67
CA THR A 299 23.63 -13.51 1.42
C THR A 299 24.47 -13.07 0.22
N VAL A 300 25.10 -11.90 0.31
CA VAL A 300 25.93 -11.38 -0.78
C VAL A 300 27.10 -12.31 -1.08
N GLU A 301 27.70 -12.92 -0.06
CA GLU A 301 28.74 -13.95 -0.26
C GLU A 301 28.17 -15.18 -1.00
N LYS A 302 27.04 -15.73 -0.56
CA LYS A 302 26.37 -16.86 -1.25
C LYS A 302 25.99 -16.55 -2.70
N LEU A 303 25.59 -15.32 -3.00
CA LEU A 303 25.27 -14.89 -4.36
C LEU A 303 26.53 -14.82 -5.26
N LYS A 304 27.71 -14.62 -4.66
CA LYS A 304 29.02 -14.50 -5.34
C LYS A 304 29.77 -15.83 -5.49
N GLU A 305 29.50 -16.81 -4.64
CA GLU A 305 30.18 -18.13 -4.65
C GLU A 305 29.77 -19.04 -5.83
N ASP A 306 28.79 -18.62 -6.65
CA ASP A 306 28.10 -19.41 -7.68
C ASP A 306 28.05 -18.73 -9.07
#